data_AF-A0A3N8IV10-F1
#
_entry.id   AF-A0A3N8IV10-F1
#
_cell.length_a   1.000
_cell.length_b   1.000
_cell.length_c   1.000
_cell.angle_alpha   90.00
_cell.angle_beta   90.00
_cell.angle_gamma   90.00
#
_symmetry.space_group_name_H-M   'P 1'
#
loop_
_entity.id
_entity.type
_entity.pdbx_description
1 polymer ?
#
loop_
_entity_poly.entity_id
_entity_poly.type
_entity_poly.pdbx_seq_one_letter_code
_entity_poly.pdbx_strand_id
1 'polypeptide(L)' 'MSATGKITGLRIGPDYLQFADTLALAACSLLVALDGFVGRFGTPEEQEALGALVNAYRELHEPLGASPR' A
#
# COMPACT_ATOMS: atom_id res chain seq x y z
N MET A 1 25.02 3.93 0.94
CA MET A 1 24.50 5.23 1.44
C MET A 1 23.16 4.95 2.10
N SER A 2 23.12 4.91 3.42
CA SER A 2 21.91 4.69 4.20
C SER A 2 21.28 6.05 4.47
N ALA A 3 20.15 6.36 3.83
CA ALA A 3 19.37 7.56 4.13
C ALA A 3 18.58 7.36 5.44
N THR A 4 19.28 7.06 6.53
CA THR A 4 18.69 7.04 7.87
C THR A 4 18.74 8.46 8.44
N GLY A 5 18.04 9.38 7.80
CA GLY A 5 17.78 10.70 8.37
C GLY A 5 16.70 10.55 9.43
N LYS A 6 17.06 10.56 10.72
CA LYS A 6 16.09 10.87 11.77
C LYS A 6 15.56 12.27 11.46
N ILE A 7 14.31 12.38 11.01
CA ILE A 7 13.59 13.65 11.01
C ILE A 7 13.32 14.00 12.47
N THR A 8 14.33 14.56 13.14
CA THR A 8 14.22 15.08 14.51
C THR A 8 13.24 16.25 14.51
N GLY A 9 12.09 16.07 15.17
CA GLY A 9 11.13 17.16 15.41
C GLY A 9 9.68 16.88 14.97
N LEU A 10 9.41 15.84 14.17
CA LEU A 10 8.03 15.51 13.83
C LEU A 10 7.38 14.77 15.01
N ARG A 11 6.67 15.51 15.87
CA ARG A 11 5.75 14.90 16.83
C ARG A 11 4.60 14.30 16.03
N ILE A 12 4.68 13.00 15.76
CA ILE A 12 3.57 12.21 15.24
C ILE A 12 2.50 12.20 16.34
N GLY A 13 1.54 13.13 16.25
CA GLY A 13 0.37 13.13 17.11
C GLY A 13 -0.56 11.95 16.75
N PRO A 14 -1.49 11.58 17.64
CA PRO A 14 -2.48 10.52 17.39
C PRO A 14 -3.26 10.75 16.08
N ASP A 15 -3.47 12.01 15.71
CA ASP A 15 -4.16 12.40 14.47
C ASP A 15 -3.41 11.96 13.20
N TYR A 16 -2.07 11.90 13.24
CA TYR A 16 -1.27 11.45 12.09
C TYR A 16 -1.35 9.94 11.90
N LEU A 17 -1.42 9.18 13.01
CA LEU A 17 -1.62 7.72 12.95
C LEU A 17 -3.03 7.39 12.43
N GLN A 18 -4.05 8.08 12.93
CA GLN A 18 -5.43 7.94 12.42
C GLN A 18 -5.54 8.33 10.94
N PHE A 19 -4.82 9.38 10.51
CA PHE A 19 -4.76 9.77 9.11
C PHE A 19 -4.08 8.69 8.25
N ALA A 20 -2.97 8.11 8.72
CA ALA A 20 -2.27 7.03 8.02
C ALA A 20 -3.16 5.77 7.88
N ASP A 21 -3.87 5.39 8.94
CA ASP A 21 -4.82 4.27 8.92
C ASP A 21 -5.98 4.52 7.95
N THR A 22 -6.51 5.75 7.94
CA THR A 22 -7.57 6.16 7.01
C THR A 22 -7.08 6.10 5.57
N LEU A 23 -5.86 6.55 5.31
CA LEU A 23 -5.25 6.52 3.98
C LEU A 23 -5.00 5.08 3.51
N ALA A 24 -4.51 4.22 4.40
CA ALA A 24 -4.34 2.80 4.11
C ALA A 24 -5.68 2.12 3.78
N LEU A 25 -6.73 2.40 4.56
CA LEU A 25 -8.07 1.87 4.29
C LEU A 25 -8.63 2.37 2.95
N ALA A 26 -8.43 3.65 2.61
CA ALA A 26 -8.84 4.22 1.33
C ALA A 26 -8.10 3.58 0.15
N ALA A 27 -6.78 3.37 0.27
CA ALA A 27 -5.98 2.68 -0.74
C ALA A 27 -6.43 1.23 -0.95
N CYS A 28 -6.63 0.48 0.14
CA CYS A 28 -7.19 -0.88 0.07
C CYS A 28 -8.57 -0.91 -0.62
N SER A 29 -9.46 0.01 -0.25
CA SER A 29 -10.80 0.11 -0.84
C SER A 29 -10.75 0.39 -2.35
N LEU A 30 -9.84 1.26 -2.78
CA LEU A 30 -9.63 1.56 -4.19
C LEU A 30 -9.09 0.33 -4.95
N LEU A 31 -8.09 -0.37 -4.40
CA LEU A 31 -7.52 -1.56 -5.03
C LEU A 31 -8.58 -2.67 -5.22
N VAL A 32 -9.45 -2.89 -4.24
CA VAL A 32 -10.57 -3.85 -4.35
C VAL A 32 -11.57 -3.43 -5.43
N ALA A 33 -11.90 -2.13 -5.51
CA ALA A 33 -12.79 -1.63 -6.55
C ALA A 33 -12.19 -1.79 -7.96
N LEU A 34 -10.89 -1.52 -8.11
CA LEU A 34 -10.16 -1.71 -9.35
C LEU A 34 -10.10 -3.20 -9.73
N ASP A 35 -9.90 -4.10 -8.78
CA ASP A 35 -9.87 -5.55 -9.02
C ASP A 35 -11.20 -6.05 -9.58
N GLY A 36 -12.31 -5.65 -8.96
CA GLY A 36 -13.65 -5.99 -9.46
C GLY A 36 -13.95 -5.39 -10.84
N PHE A 37 -13.48 -4.17 -11.12
CA PHE A 37 -13.70 -3.51 -12.40
C PHE A 37 -12.83 -4.11 -13.52
N VAL A 38 -11.52 -4.16 -13.33
CA VAL A 38 -10.54 -4.65 -14.30
C VAL A 38 -10.69 -6.15 -14.53
N GLY A 39 -11.01 -6.93 -13.50
CA GLY A 39 -11.30 -8.35 -13.65
C GLY A 39 -12.52 -8.63 -14.52
N ARG A 40 -13.46 -7.68 -14.65
CA ARG A 40 -14.69 -7.83 -15.45
C ARG A 40 -14.63 -7.16 -16.82
N PHE A 41 -13.91 -6.05 -16.94
CA PHE A 41 -13.91 -5.20 -18.14
C PHE A 41 -12.53 -4.91 -18.71
N GLY A 42 -11.46 -5.19 -17.95
CA GLY A 42 -10.09 -4.86 -18.34
C GLY A 42 -9.47 -5.85 -19.31
N THR A 43 -8.46 -5.38 -20.03
CA THR A 43 -7.64 -6.24 -20.90
C THR A 43 -6.75 -7.16 -20.07
N PRO A 44 -6.20 -8.24 -20.67
CA PRO A 44 -5.21 -9.08 -19.99
C PRO A 44 -4.01 -8.29 -19.46
N GLU A 45 -3.52 -7.28 -20.19
CA GLU A 45 -2.42 -6.44 -19.70
C GLU A 45 -2.82 -5.60 -18.49
N GLU A 46 -4.04 -5.06 -18.46
CA GLU A 46 -4.54 -4.28 -17.33
C GLU A 46 -4.72 -5.14 -16.07
N GLN A 47 -5.18 -6.39 -16.24
CA GLN A 47 -5.29 -7.37 -15.15
C GLN A 47 -3.91 -7.73 -14.57
N GLU A 48 -2.91 -7.93 -15.44
CA GLU A 48 -1.53 -8.19 -15.00
C GLU A 48 -0.92 -6.97 -14.28
N ALA A 49 -1.10 -5.78 -14.84
CA ALA A 49 -0.64 -4.53 -14.23
C ALA A 49 -1.28 -4.29 -12.85
N LEU A 50 -2.57 -4.61 -12.71
CA LEU A 50 -3.26 -4.51 -11.42
C LEU A 50 -2.73 -5.54 -10.42
N GLY A 51 -2.48 -6.78 -10.85
CA GLY A 51 -1.85 -7.80 -10.02
C GLY A 51 -0.48 -7.36 -9.49
N ALA A 52 0.35 -6.75 -10.36
CA ALA A 52 1.63 -6.18 -9.97
C ALA A 52 1.48 -5.03 -8.96
N LEU A 53 0.49 -4.14 -9.16
CA LEU A 53 0.21 -3.03 -8.25
C LEU A 53 -0.22 -3.51 -6.86
N VAL A 54 -1.10 -4.51 -6.79
CA VAL A 54 -1.56 -5.10 -5.51
C VAL A 54 -0.40 -5.76 -4.78
N ASN A 55 0.47 -6.49 -5.49
CA ASN A 55 1.65 -7.12 -4.89
C ASN A 55 2.64 -6.07 -4.35
N ALA A 56 2.94 -5.02 -5.11
CA ALA A 56 3.80 -3.93 -4.65
C ALA A 56 3.23 -3.22 -3.41
N TYR A 57 1.91 -3.00 -3.36
CA TYR A 57 1.25 -2.43 -2.19
C TYR A 57 1.38 -3.35 -0.96
N ARG A 58 1.26 -4.67 -1.14
CA ARG A 58 1.45 -5.66 -0.06
C ARG A 58 2.89 -5.63 0.47
N GLU A 59 3.88 -5.66 -0.41
CA GLU A 59 5.30 -5.61 -0.02
C GLU A 59 5.66 -4.33 0.76
N LEU A 60 5.05 -3.20 0.39
CA LEU A 60 5.25 -1.93 1.09
C LEU A 60 4.70 -1.96 2.53
N HIS A 61 3.61 -2.70 2.75
CA HIS A 61 2.92 -2.80 4.04
C HIS A 61 3.29 -4.05 4.84
N GLU A 62 4.07 -4.96 4.27
CA GLU A 62 4.58 -6.13 4.99
C GLU A 62 5.58 -5.65 6.05
N PRO A 63 5.40 -6.03 7.33
CA PRO A 63 6.31 -5.58 8.36
C PRO A 63 7.73 -6.08 8.05
N LEU A 64 8.69 -5.15 7.98
CA LEU A 64 10.13 -5.44 7.88
C LEU A 64 10.53 -6.43 8.98
N GLY A 65 10.54 -7.73 8.65
CA GLY A 65 10.76 -8.81 9.62
C GLY A 65 9.80 -10.00 9.52
N ALA A 66 8.75 -9.95 8.69
CA ALA A 66 8.03 -11.17 8.29
C ALA A 66 8.92 -11.99 7.33
N SER A 67 9.95 -12.64 7.88
CA SER A 67 10.69 -13.68 7.17
C SER A 67 9.68 -14.74 6.69
N PRO A 68 9.70 -15.16 5.42
CA PRO A 68 9.02 -16.39 5.03
C PRO A 68 9.66 -17.55 5.80
N ARG A 69 8.81 -18.47 6.28
CA ARG A 69 9.24 -19.80 6.71
C ARG A 69 9.52 -20.67 5.50
#